data_AF-A0A7M5TUW3-F1
#
_entry.id   AF-A0A7M5TUW3-F1
#
_cell.length_a   1.000
_cell.length_b   1.000
_cell.length_c   1.000
_cell.angle_alpha   90.00
_cell.angle_beta   90.00
_cell.angle_gamma   90.00
#
_symmetry.space_group_name_H-M   'P 1'
#
loop_
_entity.id
_entity.type
_entity.pdbx_description
1 polymer ?
#
loop_
_entity_poly.entity_id
_entity_poly.type
_entity_poly.pdbx_seq_one_letter_code
_entity_poly.pdbx_strand_id
1 'polypeptide(L)'
;MDFWPIITEEWFIRDRHFPDPETVCEIREVGCLLVRKAIGDEKNTWRLSFSIAETILALKQSPFQKKSYLLAKLIFTLESNGLIDDKSERKLSSYILKTVHLFVLENTPKEELEKLEQTEDYLKLVFIIFERLLDALKVGYLPCYFVLEMNLLHGFGQVFLDNIAHRFDNLFKCDMFIEKMVDNFKKNRMSDFIPEDVLKEISSSS
;
A
#
# COMPACT_ATOMS: atom_id res chain seq x y z
N MET A 1 21.08 -15.68 -5.21
CA MET A 1 21.37 -15.28 -6.61
C MET A 1 20.56 -14.02 -6.73
N ASP A 2 21.22 -12.91 -6.49
CA ASP A 2 20.54 -11.69 -6.08
C ASP A 2 20.48 -10.86 -7.36
N PHE A 3 19.40 -11.01 -8.10
CA PHE A 3 19.23 -10.40 -9.41
C PHE A 3 17.97 -9.56 -9.43
N TRP A 4 18.04 -8.44 -10.15
CA TRP A 4 16.89 -7.64 -10.54
C TRP A 4 16.57 -7.93 -12.01
N PRO A 5 15.34 -8.33 -12.34
CA PRO A 5 14.91 -8.50 -13.72
C PRO A 5 14.98 -7.19 -14.50
N ILE A 6 15.21 -7.24 -15.81
CA ILE A 6 15.26 -6.02 -16.64
C ILE A 6 13.99 -5.17 -16.59
N ILE A 7 12.86 -5.81 -16.32
CA ILE A 7 11.53 -5.20 -16.16
C ILE A 7 11.44 -4.28 -14.92
N THR A 8 12.41 -4.33 -14.00
CA THR A 8 12.48 -3.40 -12.87
C THR A 8 13.47 -2.26 -13.10
N GLU A 9 14.16 -2.19 -14.25
CA GLU A 9 15.21 -1.18 -14.47
C GLU A 9 14.67 0.25 -14.39
N GLU A 10 13.44 0.45 -14.88
CA GLU A 10 12.73 1.73 -14.78
C GLU A 10 12.59 2.20 -13.33
N TRP A 11 12.36 1.29 -12.38
CA TRP A 11 12.25 1.63 -10.97
C TRP A 11 13.55 2.20 -10.40
N PHE A 12 14.73 1.93 -10.95
CA PHE A 12 15.99 2.48 -10.44
C PHE A 12 16.32 3.89 -10.97
N ILE A 13 15.68 4.31 -12.06
CA ILE A 13 15.98 5.58 -12.74
C ILE A 13 14.90 6.64 -12.58
N ARG A 14 13.78 6.34 -11.91
CA ARG A 14 12.74 7.35 -11.66
C ARG A 14 13.27 8.52 -10.87
N ASP A 15 12.85 9.71 -11.28
CA ASP A 15 12.88 10.90 -10.46
C ASP A 15 11.89 10.77 -9.31
N ARG A 16 12.34 11.04 -8.07
CA ARG A 16 11.53 10.81 -6.86
C ARG A 16 11.97 11.66 -5.67
N HIS A 17 11.04 11.88 -4.75
CA HIS A 17 11.32 12.49 -3.44
C HIS A 17 11.60 11.46 -2.34
N PHE A 18 11.11 10.23 -2.52
CA PHE A 18 11.34 9.10 -1.63
C PHE A 18 11.42 7.80 -2.44
N PRO A 19 12.28 6.83 -2.05
CA PRO A 19 13.35 6.98 -1.05
C PRO A 19 14.52 7.81 -1.60
N ASP A 20 15.50 8.11 -0.75
CA ASP A 20 16.75 8.76 -1.17
C ASP A 20 17.60 7.85 -2.09
N PRO A 21 18.52 8.43 -2.90
CA PRO A 21 19.38 7.66 -3.81
C PRO A 21 20.20 6.57 -3.11
N GLU A 22 20.69 6.81 -1.89
CA GLU A 22 21.45 5.84 -1.12
C GLU A 22 20.62 4.58 -0.81
N THR A 23 19.35 4.76 -0.45
CA THR A 23 18.40 3.67 -0.23
C THR A 23 18.06 2.95 -1.54
N VAL A 24 17.98 3.66 -2.67
CA VAL A 24 17.81 3.01 -3.99
C VAL A 24 19.01 2.11 -4.30
N CYS A 25 20.24 2.57 -4.03
CA CYS A 25 21.45 1.76 -4.17
C CYS A 25 21.42 0.52 -3.25
N GLU A 26 21.06 0.70 -1.98
CA GLU A 26 20.89 -0.40 -1.01
C GLU A 26 19.90 -1.45 -1.54
N ILE A 27 18.76 -1.02 -2.08
CA ILE A 27 17.75 -1.90 -2.68
C ILE A 27 18.28 -2.61 -3.94
N ARG A 28 19.08 -1.93 -4.75
CA ARG A 28 19.68 -2.52 -5.96
C ARG A 28 20.63 -3.67 -5.59
N GLU A 29 21.38 -3.55 -4.50
CA GLU A 29 22.36 -4.55 -4.07
C GLU A 29 21.72 -5.85 -3.54
N VAL A 30 20.56 -5.77 -2.88
CA VAL A 30 19.93 -6.96 -2.26
C VAL A 30 19.18 -7.88 -3.24
N GLY A 31 18.94 -7.44 -4.48
CA GLY A 31 18.21 -8.22 -5.48
C GLY A 31 16.71 -8.42 -5.16
N CYS A 32 16.04 -9.22 -5.98
CA CYS A 32 14.69 -9.71 -5.70
C CYS A 32 14.67 -11.23 -5.48
N LEU A 33 13.60 -11.73 -4.85
CA LEU A 33 13.41 -13.14 -4.57
C LEU A 33 12.48 -13.79 -5.60
N LEU A 34 12.76 -15.03 -5.98
CA LEU A 34 11.85 -15.85 -6.76
C LEU A 34 11.12 -16.82 -5.83
N VAL A 35 9.80 -16.64 -5.67
CA VAL A 35 8.98 -17.45 -4.75
C VAL A 35 7.98 -18.30 -5.51
N ARG A 36 7.80 -19.54 -5.07
CA ARG A 36 6.76 -20.42 -5.63
C ARG A 36 5.39 -19.85 -5.31
N LYS A 37 4.53 -19.79 -6.31
CA LYS A 37 3.12 -19.43 -6.15
C LYS A 37 2.33 -20.20 -7.19
N ALA A 38 1.49 -21.14 -6.75
CA ALA A 38 0.58 -21.82 -7.65
C ALA A 38 -0.42 -20.83 -8.25
N ILE A 39 -0.61 -20.93 -9.56
CA ILE A 39 -1.60 -20.17 -10.34
C ILE A 39 -2.56 -21.22 -10.92
N GLY A 40 -3.80 -21.27 -10.41
CA GLY A 40 -4.75 -22.32 -10.75
C GLY A 40 -4.20 -23.72 -10.43
N ASP A 41 -4.29 -24.63 -11.40
CA ASP A 41 -3.79 -26.00 -11.28
C ASP A 41 -2.28 -26.14 -11.55
N GLU A 42 -1.61 -25.07 -11.99
CA GLU A 42 -0.18 -25.09 -12.29
C GLU A 42 0.65 -24.96 -11.01
N LYS A 43 1.03 -26.11 -10.46
CA LYS A 43 1.82 -26.22 -9.21
C LYS A 43 3.27 -25.70 -9.31
N ASN A 44 3.75 -25.37 -10.52
CA ASN A 44 5.15 -25.01 -10.79
C ASN A 44 5.34 -23.56 -11.23
N THR A 45 4.42 -22.67 -10.87
CA THR A 45 4.53 -21.25 -11.18
C THR A 45 5.35 -20.51 -10.11
N TRP A 46 6.15 -19.55 -10.57
CA TRP A 46 7.00 -18.71 -9.73
C TRP A 46 6.61 -17.25 -9.94
N ARG A 47 6.75 -16.44 -8.90
CA ARG A 47 6.60 -14.99 -8.98
C ARG A 47 7.80 -14.30 -8.38
N LEU A 48 8.04 -13.08 -8.83
CA LEU A 48 8.95 -12.16 -8.17
C LEU A 48 8.36 -11.73 -6.82
N SER A 49 9.24 -11.60 -5.83
CA SER A 49 8.94 -11.07 -4.51
C SER A 49 9.98 -10.00 -4.18
N PHE A 50 9.46 -8.82 -3.84
CA PHE A 50 10.26 -7.65 -3.48
C PHE A 50 10.27 -7.42 -1.97
N SER A 51 9.97 -8.45 -1.17
CA SER A 51 9.80 -8.33 0.28
C SER A 51 10.99 -7.71 0.99
N ILE A 52 12.23 -8.02 0.58
CA ILE A 52 13.44 -7.42 1.17
C ILE A 52 13.50 -5.91 0.88
N ALA A 53 13.33 -5.53 -0.40
CA ALA A 53 13.28 -4.12 -0.81
C ALA A 53 12.16 -3.36 -0.10
N GLU A 54 10.98 -3.97 0.01
CA GLU A 54 9.84 -3.42 0.73
C GLU A 54 10.11 -3.23 2.22
N THR A 55 10.87 -4.12 2.86
CA THR A 55 11.30 -3.98 4.25
C THR A 55 12.25 -2.80 4.40
N ILE A 56 13.23 -2.65 3.50
CA ILE A 56 14.15 -1.50 3.48
C ILE A 56 13.35 -0.19 3.38
N LEU A 57 12.42 -0.11 2.41
CA LEU A 57 11.54 1.06 2.26
C LEU A 57 10.72 1.33 3.52
N ALA A 58 10.15 0.30 4.13
CA ALA A 58 9.38 0.44 5.36
C ALA A 58 10.25 0.96 6.52
N LEU A 59 11.50 0.53 6.63
CA LEU A 59 12.42 0.99 7.68
C LEU A 59 12.76 2.48 7.52
N LYS A 60 12.93 2.96 6.29
CA LYS A 60 13.30 4.36 5.96
C LYS A 60 12.15 5.36 6.13
N GLN A 61 10.91 4.89 6.27
CA GLN A 61 9.77 5.78 6.55
C GLN A 61 9.85 6.38 7.95
N SER A 62 9.43 7.64 8.07
CA SER A 62 9.32 8.32 9.36
C SER A 62 8.22 7.71 10.23
N PRO A 63 8.27 7.87 11.57
CA PRO A 63 7.19 7.42 12.45
C PRO A 63 5.82 8.02 12.06
N PHE A 64 5.80 9.25 11.56
CA PHE A 64 4.58 9.90 11.07
C PHE A 64 3.99 9.18 9.84
N GLN A 65 4.82 8.88 8.85
CA GLN A 65 4.42 8.15 7.64
C GLN A 65 3.91 6.74 7.98
N LYS A 66 4.60 6.03 8.88
CA LYS A 66 4.20 4.70 9.36
C LYS A 66 2.84 4.73 10.06
N LYS A 67 2.62 5.69 10.96
CA LYS A 67 1.34 5.85 11.67
C LYS A 67 0.19 6.18 10.71
N SER A 68 0.42 7.08 9.76
CA SER A 68 -0.57 7.43 8.73
C SER A 68 -0.94 6.22 7.88
N TYR A 69 0.04 5.42 7.45
CA TYR A 69 -0.21 4.17 6.73
C TYR A 69 -1.00 3.16 7.57
N LEU A 70 -0.68 3.00 8.86
CA LEU A 70 -1.43 2.09 9.74
C LEU A 70 -2.89 2.51 9.89
N LEU A 71 -3.15 3.82 10.03
CA LEU A 71 -4.52 4.35 10.04
C LEU A 71 -5.23 4.09 8.70
N ALA A 72 -4.56 4.34 7.57
CA ALA A 72 -5.11 4.03 6.26
C ALA A 72 -5.40 2.53 6.09
N LYS A 73 -4.51 1.65 6.57
CA LYS A 73 -4.66 0.18 6.51
C LYS A 73 -5.85 -0.28 7.34
N LEU A 74 -6.08 0.33 8.49
CA LEU A 74 -7.26 0.05 9.30
C LEU A 74 -8.55 0.41 8.55
N ILE A 75 -8.65 1.64 8.02
CA ILE A 75 -9.80 2.08 7.22
C ILE A 75 -10.03 1.13 6.04
N PHE A 76 -8.99 0.85 5.27
CA PHE A 76 -9.05 -0.04 4.12
C PHE A 76 -9.58 -1.41 4.51
N THR A 77 -9.04 -1.99 5.58
CA THR A 77 -9.47 -3.30 6.07
C THR A 77 -10.93 -3.27 6.48
N LEU A 78 -11.38 -2.29 7.27
CA LEU A 78 -12.77 -2.22 7.72
C LEU A 78 -13.77 -2.13 6.55
N GLU A 79 -13.45 -1.34 5.53
CA GLU A 79 -14.36 -1.11 4.40
C GLU A 79 -14.33 -2.19 3.33
N SER A 80 -13.20 -2.88 3.17
CA SER A 80 -13.02 -3.92 2.16
C SER A 80 -13.10 -5.34 2.71
N ASN A 81 -13.13 -5.53 4.02
CA ASN A 81 -13.18 -6.86 4.61
C ASN A 81 -14.48 -7.58 4.24
N GLY A 82 -14.35 -8.86 3.87
CA GLY A 82 -15.46 -9.68 3.40
C GLY A 82 -15.95 -9.38 1.97
N LEU A 83 -15.41 -8.35 1.29
CA LEU A 83 -15.73 -8.09 -0.11
C LEU A 83 -14.88 -8.98 -1.02
N ILE A 84 -15.55 -9.75 -1.88
CA ILE A 84 -14.95 -10.63 -2.88
C ILE A 84 -15.51 -10.23 -4.23
N ASP A 85 -14.64 -10.11 -5.23
CA ASP A 85 -15.04 -9.87 -6.60
C ASP A 85 -15.53 -11.17 -7.24
N ASP A 86 -16.79 -11.19 -7.70
CA ASP A 86 -17.38 -12.38 -8.34
C ASP A 86 -16.60 -12.82 -9.58
N LYS A 87 -15.94 -11.89 -10.27
CA LYS A 87 -15.20 -12.19 -11.50
C LYS A 87 -13.87 -12.90 -11.22
N SER A 88 -13.10 -12.39 -10.27
CA SER A 88 -11.76 -12.92 -9.98
C SER A 88 -11.71 -13.86 -8.78
N GLU A 89 -12.80 -13.97 -8.01
CA GLU A 89 -12.89 -14.69 -6.74
C GLU A 89 -11.82 -14.24 -5.72
N ARG A 90 -11.39 -12.98 -5.82
CA ARG A 90 -10.35 -12.39 -4.97
C ARG A 90 -10.89 -11.20 -4.18
N LYS A 91 -10.30 -10.98 -3.00
CA LYS A 91 -10.41 -9.73 -2.24
C LYS A 91 -9.30 -8.76 -2.63
N LEU A 92 -9.54 -7.46 -2.44
CA LEU A 92 -8.45 -6.49 -2.48
C LEU A 92 -7.50 -6.77 -1.29
N SER A 93 -6.23 -7.02 -1.59
CA SER A 93 -5.23 -7.26 -0.54
C SER A 93 -4.66 -5.95 -0.01
N SER A 94 -4.14 -5.97 1.23
CA SER A 94 -3.41 -4.84 1.83
C SER A 94 -2.19 -4.40 1.01
N TYR A 95 -1.69 -5.26 0.11
CA TYR A 95 -0.62 -4.95 -0.83
C TYR A 95 -0.99 -3.81 -1.80
N ILE A 96 -2.28 -3.70 -2.15
CA ILE A 96 -2.79 -2.60 -3.00
C ILE A 96 -2.59 -1.28 -2.27
N LEU A 97 -3.03 -1.19 -1.01
CA LEU A 97 -2.86 0.02 -0.21
C LEU A 97 -1.38 0.34 0.04
N LYS A 98 -0.56 -0.69 0.32
CA LYS A 98 0.90 -0.51 0.48
C LYS A 98 1.52 0.10 -0.77
N THR A 99 1.13 -0.38 -1.95
CA THR A 99 1.61 0.13 -3.23
C THR A 99 1.20 1.59 -3.46
N VAL A 100 -0.07 1.93 -3.17
CA VAL A 100 -0.55 3.31 -3.23
C VAL A 100 0.24 4.21 -2.28
N HIS A 101 0.46 3.77 -1.03
CA HIS A 101 1.25 4.52 -0.05
C HIS A 101 2.68 4.78 -0.53
N LEU A 102 3.35 3.79 -1.11
CA LEU A 102 4.69 3.97 -1.67
C LEU A 102 4.71 4.99 -2.83
N PHE A 103 3.73 4.94 -3.72
CA PHE A 103 3.60 5.96 -4.77
C PHE A 103 3.28 7.36 -4.22
N VAL A 104 2.50 7.46 -3.15
CA VAL A 104 2.24 8.75 -2.48
C VAL A 104 3.55 9.32 -1.93
N LEU A 105 4.33 8.52 -1.20
CA LEU A 105 5.63 8.97 -0.69
C LEU A 105 6.60 9.36 -1.82
N GLU A 106 6.65 8.57 -2.91
CA GLU A 106 7.51 8.82 -4.07
C GLU A 106 7.20 10.16 -4.76
N ASN A 107 5.90 10.47 -4.91
CA ASN A 107 5.42 11.58 -5.72
C ASN A 107 5.08 12.86 -4.93
N THR A 108 4.90 12.79 -3.61
CA THR A 108 4.67 13.98 -2.78
C THR A 108 6.00 14.67 -2.49
N PRO A 109 6.12 15.99 -2.74
CA PRO A 109 7.32 16.75 -2.41
C PRO A 109 7.74 16.58 -0.95
N LYS A 110 9.06 16.51 -0.72
CA LYS A 110 9.61 16.27 0.61
C LYS A 110 9.18 17.35 1.61
N GLU A 111 9.17 18.61 1.17
CA GLU A 111 8.78 19.76 1.98
C GLU A 111 7.31 19.68 2.41
N GLU A 112 6.44 19.11 1.56
CA GLU A 112 5.03 18.89 1.90
C GLU A 112 4.88 17.79 2.95
N LEU A 113 5.59 16.66 2.78
CA LEU A 113 5.60 15.57 3.77
C LEU A 113 6.15 16.04 5.12
N GLU A 114 7.25 16.81 5.12
CA GLU A 114 7.85 17.39 6.32
C GLU A 114 6.88 18.36 7.02
N LYS A 115 6.16 19.19 6.25
CA LYS A 115 5.14 20.09 6.80
C LYS A 115 4.00 19.30 7.47
N LEU A 116 3.50 18.24 6.82
CA LEU A 116 2.46 17.38 7.40
C LEU A 116 2.94 16.71 8.69
N GLU A 117 4.19 16.25 8.71
CA GLU A 117 4.81 15.65 9.88
C GLU A 117 4.97 16.67 11.03
N GLN A 118 5.43 17.88 10.74
CA GLN A 118 5.56 18.96 11.73
C GLN A 118 4.21 19.38 12.35
N THR A 119 3.13 19.35 11.56
CA THR A 119 1.78 19.65 12.06
C THR A 119 1.05 18.43 12.61
N GLU A 120 1.67 17.25 12.55
CA GLU A 120 1.05 15.96 12.90
C GLU A 120 -0.30 15.73 12.18
N ASP A 121 -0.42 16.13 10.92
CA ASP A 121 -1.66 16.00 10.15
C ASP A 121 -1.75 14.63 9.45
N TYR A 122 -1.86 13.58 10.28
CA TYR A 122 -1.95 12.19 9.81
C TYR A 122 -3.14 11.98 8.87
N LEU A 123 -4.24 12.69 9.11
CA LEU A 123 -5.45 12.58 8.32
C LEU A 123 -5.24 13.10 6.92
N LYS A 124 -4.56 14.23 6.74
CA LYS A 124 -4.29 14.75 5.41
C LYS A 124 -3.47 13.77 4.58
N LEU A 125 -2.46 13.11 5.16
CA LEU A 125 -1.72 12.06 4.46
C LEU A 125 -2.60 10.84 4.14
N VAL A 126 -3.47 10.42 5.06
CA VAL A 126 -4.47 9.37 4.80
C VAL A 126 -5.40 9.75 3.65
N PHE A 127 -5.90 10.97 3.60
CA PHE A 127 -6.74 11.45 2.50
C PHE A 127 -6.01 11.38 1.17
N ILE A 128 -4.75 11.83 1.10
CA ILE A 128 -3.94 11.74 -0.14
C ILE A 128 -3.78 10.28 -0.58
N ILE A 129 -3.54 9.36 0.35
CA ILE A 129 -3.49 7.90 0.06
C ILE A 129 -4.81 7.43 -0.55
N PHE A 130 -5.95 7.82 0.03
CA PHE A 130 -7.24 7.38 -0.47
C PHE A 130 -7.68 8.07 -1.76
N GLU A 131 -7.33 9.34 -1.99
CA GLU A 131 -7.53 10.00 -3.28
C GLU A 131 -6.83 9.24 -4.39
N ARG A 132 -5.54 8.87 -4.17
CA ARG A 132 -4.80 8.04 -5.13
C ARG A 132 -5.38 6.64 -5.31
N LEU A 133 -5.86 6.02 -4.24
CA LEU A 133 -6.53 4.72 -4.33
C LEU A 133 -7.83 4.82 -5.14
N LEU A 134 -8.64 5.85 -4.90
CA LEU A 134 -9.89 6.09 -5.62
C LEU A 134 -9.66 6.26 -7.12
N ASP A 135 -8.65 7.03 -7.50
CA ASP A 135 -8.27 7.19 -8.91
C ASP A 135 -7.89 5.85 -9.55
N ALA A 136 -7.06 5.06 -8.87
CA ALA A 136 -6.64 3.74 -9.34
C ALA A 136 -7.82 2.77 -9.51
N LEU A 137 -8.76 2.76 -8.56
CA LEU A 137 -9.97 1.92 -8.61
C LEU A 137 -10.89 2.32 -9.77
N LYS A 138 -11.14 3.63 -9.96
CA LYS A 138 -11.99 4.15 -11.05
C LYS A 138 -11.42 3.84 -12.43
N VAL A 139 -10.10 3.90 -12.59
CA VAL A 139 -9.42 3.59 -13.86
C VAL A 139 -9.23 2.08 -14.03
N GLY A 140 -9.28 1.30 -12.94
CA GLY A 140 -8.98 -0.13 -12.96
C GLY A 140 -7.50 -0.44 -13.15
N TYR A 141 -6.62 0.51 -12.81
CA TYR A 141 -5.18 0.40 -13.04
C TYR A 141 -4.37 0.91 -11.83
N LEU A 142 -3.57 0.02 -11.27
CA LEU A 142 -2.54 0.33 -10.28
C LEU A 142 -1.28 -0.45 -10.64
N PRO A 143 -0.20 0.19 -11.14
CA PRO A 143 1.04 -0.51 -11.40
C PRO A 143 1.62 -1.07 -10.10
N CYS A 144 2.37 -2.16 -10.18
CA CYS A 144 3.20 -2.62 -9.07
C CYS A 144 4.32 -1.60 -8.86
N TYR A 145 4.66 -1.32 -7.60
CA TYR A 145 5.62 -0.27 -7.27
C TYR A 145 6.98 -0.44 -8.00
N PHE A 146 7.50 -1.66 -8.02
CA PHE A 146 8.79 -2.01 -8.66
C PHE A 146 8.68 -2.36 -10.15
N VAL A 147 7.47 -2.56 -10.68
CA VAL A 147 7.23 -3.09 -12.03
C VAL A 147 6.00 -2.41 -12.63
N LEU A 148 6.21 -1.34 -13.42
CA LEU A 148 5.09 -0.53 -13.94
C LEU A 148 4.19 -1.29 -14.90
N GLU A 149 4.74 -2.25 -15.63
CA GLU A 149 4.00 -3.07 -16.59
C GLU A 149 3.00 -4.01 -15.90
N MET A 150 3.15 -4.26 -14.59
CA MET A 150 2.30 -5.18 -13.85
C MET A 150 1.16 -4.44 -13.15
N ASN A 151 -0.04 -4.48 -13.71
CA ASN A 151 -1.25 -3.95 -13.07
C ASN A 151 -1.76 -4.87 -11.96
N LEU A 152 -1.77 -4.39 -10.71
CA LEU A 152 -2.27 -5.10 -9.53
C LEU A 152 -3.80 -5.25 -9.52
N LEU A 153 -4.53 -4.39 -10.22
CA LEU A 153 -5.98 -4.46 -10.37
C LEU A 153 -6.41 -5.31 -11.57
N HIS A 154 -5.45 -5.87 -12.32
CA HIS A 154 -5.76 -6.75 -13.43
C HIS A 154 -6.60 -7.96 -12.98
N GLY A 155 -7.66 -8.25 -13.75
CA GLY A 155 -8.57 -9.36 -13.52
C GLY A 155 -9.79 -9.01 -12.66
N PHE A 156 -9.75 -7.94 -11.86
CA PHE A 156 -10.94 -7.50 -11.12
C PHE A 156 -12.06 -7.01 -12.05
N GLY A 157 -13.32 -7.18 -11.63
CA GLY A 157 -14.46 -6.58 -12.32
C GLY A 157 -14.55 -5.07 -12.05
N GLN A 158 -14.76 -4.25 -13.09
CA GLN A 158 -14.86 -2.79 -12.89
C GLN A 158 -16.02 -2.41 -11.96
N VAL A 159 -17.17 -3.10 -12.07
CA VAL A 159 -18.31 -2.89 -11.16
C VAL A 159 -17.92 -3.11 -9.69
N PHE A 160 -17.10 -4.11 -9.40
CA PHE A 160 -16.59 -4.35 -8.05
C PHE A 160 -15.66 -3.22 -7.58
N LEU A 161 -14.74 -2.78 -8.44
CA LEU A 161 -13.83 -1.67 -8.13
C LEU A 161 -14.58 -0.36 -7.90
N ASP A 162 -15.58 -0.06 -8.72
CA ASP A 162 -16.44 1.13 -8.60
C ASP A 162 -17.26 1.10 -7.31
N ASN A 163 -17.79 -0.07 -6.92
CA ASN A 163 -18.52 -0.24 -5.66
C ASN A 163 -17.62 0.04 -4.44
N ILE A 164 -16.37 -0.43 -4.47
CA ILE A 164 -15.40 -0.14 -3.41
C ILE A 164 -15.01 1.34 -3.41
N ALA A 165 -14.76 1.92 -4.59
CA ALA A 165 -14.47 3.33 -4.71
C ALA A 165 -15.61 4.19 -4.15
N HIS A 166 -16.86 3.82 -4.43
CA HIS A 166 -18.04 4.52 -3.90
C HIS A 166 -18.15 4.40 -2.38
N ARG A 167 -17.83 3.25 -1.79
CA ARG A 167 -17.78 3.08 -0.33
C ARG A 167 -16.77 4.04 0.31
N PHE A 168 -15.54 4.06 -0.20
CA PHE A 168 -14.52 4.98 0.30
C PHE A 168 -14.91 6.45 0.10
N ASP A 169 -15.40 6.84 -1.08
CA ASP A 169 -15.85 8.21 -1.35
C ASP A 169 -16.97 8.65 -0.39
N ASN A 170 -17.94 7.79 -0.10
CA ASN A 170 -18.98 8.07 0.89
C ASN A 170 -18.43 8.17 2.32
N LEU A 171 -17.44 7.34 2.67
CA LEU A 171 -16.79 7.38 3.97
C LEU A 171 -16.11 8.74 4.20
N PHE A 172 -15.37 9.23 3.21
CA PHE A 172 -14.65 10.51 3.29
C PHE A 172 -15.56 11.74 3.23
N LYS A 173 -16.82 11.57 2.82
CA LYS A 173 -17.88 12.60 2.92
C LYS A 173 -18.60 12.61 4.27
N CYS A 174 -18.41 11.59 5.10
CA CYS A 174 -19.02 11.47 6.41
C CYS A 174 -18.04 11.92 7.51
N ASP A 175 -18.00 13.21 7.82
CA ASP A 175 -17.10 13.83 8.81
C ASP A 175 -17.06 13.10 10.16
N MET A 176 -18.22 12.60 10.62
CA MET A 176 -18.36 11.92 11.91
C MET A 176 -17.57 10.61 12.06
N PHE A 177 -17.27 9.90 10.96
CA PHE A 177 -16.55 8.61 11.04
C PHE A 177 -15.06 8.82 11.27
N ILE A 178 -14.48 9.80 10.56
CA ILE A 178 -13.06 10.10 10.62
C ILE A 178 -12.69 10.66 11.99
N GLU A 179 -13.50 11.56 12.53
CA GLU A 179 -13.31 12.12 13.87
C GLU A 179 -13.29 11.02 14.95
N LYS A 180 -14.25 10.08 14.92
CA LYS A 180 -14.30 8.97 15.89
C LYS A 180 -13.12 8.02 15.76
N MET A 181 -12.67 7.74 14.54
CA MET A 181 -11.49 6.89 14.29
C MET A 181 -10.21 7.55 14.78
N VAL A 182 -10.06 8.85 14.55
CA VAL A 182 -8.91 9.64 15.00
C VAL A 182 -8.86 9.73 16.51
N ASP A 183 -10.00 9.97 17.17
CA ASP A 183 -10.09 10.00 18.61
C ASP A 183 -9.70 8.67 19.24
N ASN A 184 -10.06 7.55 18.62
CA ASN A 184 -9.69 6.22 19.08
C ASN A 184 -8.20 5.90 18.82
N PHE A 185 -7.64 6.36 17.70
CA PHE A 185 -6.22 6.24 17.38
C PHE A 185 -5.36 7.08 18.34
N LYS A 186 -5.74 8.34 18.62
CA LYS A 186 -5.08 9.24 19.59
C LYS A 186 -5.10 8.68 21.02
N LYS A 187 -6.14 7.92 21.39
CA LYS A 187 -6.25 7.24 22.70
C LYS A 187 -5.35 6.00 22.82
N ASN A 188 -4.51 5.70 21.82
CA ASN A 188 -3.57 4.59 21.80
C ASN A 188 -4.24 3.21 21.99
N ARG A 189 -5.52 3.10 21.63
CA ARG A 189 -6.31 1.84 21.65
C ARG A 189 -6.18 1.07 20.33
N MET A 190 -4.95 0.95 19.83
CA MET A 190 -4.68 0.21 18.59
C MET A 190 -5.01 -1.29 18.74
N SER A 191 -4.85 -1.84 19.94
CA SER A 191 -5.20 -3.24 20.26
C SER A 191 -6.68 -3.57 20.11
N ASP A 192 -7.56 -2.57 20.20
CA ASP A 192 -9.01 -2.80 20.23
C ASP A 192 -9.59 -2.94 18.81
N PHE A 193 -8.84 -2.56 17.78
CA PHE A 193 -9.31 -2.51 16.39
C PHE A 193 -8.40 -3.20 15.38
N ILE A 194 -7.18 -3.60 15.77
CA ILE A 194 -6.32 -4.42 14.92
C ILE A 194 -6.65 -5.88 15.27
N PRO A 195 -7.29 -6.63 14.35
CA PRO A 195 -7.51 -8.05 14.53
C PRO A 195 -6.19 -8.75 14.89
N GLU A 196 -6.18 -9.68 15.85
CA GLU A 196 -4.95 -10.32 16.32
C GLU A 196 -4.12 -10.96 15.18
N ASP A 197 -4.77 -11.39 14.11
CA ASP A 197 -4.16 -11.90 12.89
C ASP A 197 -3.32 -10.83 12.16
N VAL A 198 -3.75 -9.57 12.16
CA VAL A 198 -2.99 -8.45 11.60
C VAL A 198 -1.79 -8.08 12.48
N LEU A 199 -1.91 -8.17 13.81
CA LEU A 199 -0.76 -8.02 14.74
C LEU A 199 0.27 -9.15 14.55
N LYS A 200 -0.20 -10.37 14.27
CA LYS A 200 0.64 -11.54 13.98
C LYS A 200 1.34 -11.43 12.63
N GLU A 201 0.70 -10.88 11.59
CA GLU A 201 1.37 -10.59 10.30
C GLU A 201 2.49 -9.56 10.43
N ILE A 202 2.30 -8.54 11.28
CA ILE A 202 3.32 -7.53 11.56
C ILE A 202 4.51 -8.14 12.33
N SER A 203 4.22 -9.01 13.30
CA SER A 203 5.25 -9.67 14.14
C SER A 203 5.98 -10.82 13.44
N SER A 204 5.39 -11.42 12.41
CA SER A 204 5.99 -12.53 11.64
C SER A 204 6.75 -12.09 10.39
N SER A 205 6.74 -10.79 10.10
CA SER A 205 7.54 -10.16 9.04
C SER A 205 8.81 -9.49 9.59
N SER A 206 9.19 -9.79 10.83
CA SER A 206 10.43 -9.34 11.50
C SER A 206 11.49 -10.43 11.47
#